data_AF-A0A5C4WKZ8-F1
#
_entry.id   AF-A0A5C4WKZ8-F1
#
_cell.length_a   1.000
_cell.length_b   1.000
_cell.length_c   1.000
_cell.angle_alpha   90.00
_cell.angle_beta   90.00
_cell.angle_gamma   90.00
#
_symmetry.space_group_name_H-M   'P 1'
#
loop_
_entity.id
_entity.type
_entity.pdbx_description
1 polymer ?
#
loop_
_entity_poly.entity_id
_entity_poly.type
_entity_poly.pdbx_seq_one_letter_code
_entity_poly.pdbx_strand_id
1 'polypeptide(L)' 'MSAEIAAIIAHAEVLRSDARALAACAERLRAIEAELKAGGGAPDWLHASVTAHLAACAAAAADLETAAQRLSRYADKASP' A
#
# COMPACT_ATOMS: atom_id res chain seq x y z
N MET A 1 7.99 -15.70 24.29
CA MET A 1 8.25 -14.92 23.05
C MET A 1 9.39 -13.93 23.34
N SER A 2 10.46 -13.94 22.55
CA SER A 2 11.58 -12.99 22.72
C SER A 2 11.13 -11.56 22.40
N ALA A 3 11.74 -10.56 23.04
CA ALA A 3 11.48 -9.14 22.76
C ALA A 3 11.74 -8.78 21.30
N GLU A 4 12.68 -9.46 20.65
CA GLU A 4 13.01 -9.29 19.24
C GLU A 4 11.88 -9.78 18.32
N ILE A 5 11.29 -10.94 18.62
CA ILE A 5 10.15 -11.48 17.86
C ILE A 5 8.93 -10.56 18.00
N ALA A 6 8.70 -10.02 19.20
CA ALA A 6 7.64 -9.04 19.44
C ALA A 6 7.83 -7.78 18.59
N ALA A 7 9.06 -7.27 18.47
CA ALA A 7 9.38 -6.12 17.63
C ALA A 7 9.15 -6.41 16.14
N ILE A 8 9.50 -7.62 15.67
CA ILE A 8 9.26 -8.03 14.27
C ILE A 8 7.77 -8.10 13.95
N ILE A 9 6.97 -8.66 14.85
CA ILE A 9 5.51 -8.70 14.70
C ILE A 9 4.94 -7.28 14.67
N ALA A 10 5.37 -6.41 15.59
CA ALA A 10 4.93 -5.02 15.61
C ALA A 10 5.29 -4.28 14.30
N HIS A 11 6.49 -4.52 13.76
CA HIS A 11 6.89 -3.93 12.49
C HIS A 11 6.05 -4.46 11.32
N ALA A 12 5.75 -5.76 11.29
CA ALA A 12 4.86 -6.35 10.27
C ALA A 12 3.47 -5.70 10.28
N GLU A 13 2.92 -5.41 11.47
CA GLU A 13 1.64 -4.71 11.61
C GLU A 13 1.69 -3.26 11.12
N VAL A 14 2.80 -2.55 11.36
CA VAL A 14 3.01 -1.20 10.79
C VAL A 14 2.98 -1.26 9.27
N LEU A 15 3.73 -2.19 8.66
CA LEU A 15 3.73 -2.34 7.20
C LEU A 15 2.35 -2.67 6.63
N ARG A 16 1.54 -3.50 7.31
CA ARG A 16 0.13 -3.75 6.93
C ARG A 16 -0.74 -2.51 7.06
N SER A 17 -0.52 -1.70 8.09
CA SER A 17 -1.21 -0.42 8.26
C SER A 17 -0.90 0.52 7.11
N ASP A 18 0.37 0.64 6.75
CA ASP A 18 0.83 1.50 5.65
C ASP A 18 0.32 1.00 4.29
N ALA A 19 0.32 -0.32 4.06
CA ALA A 19 -0.28 -0.93 2.87
C ALA A 19 -1.77 -0.57 2.73
N ARG A 20 -2.53 -0.63 3.83
CA ARG A 20 -3.95 -0.24 3.86
C ARG A 20 -4.14 1.26 3.60
N ALA A 21 -3.29 2.11 4.16
CA ALA A 21 -3.35 3.55 3.92
C ALA A 21 -3.07 3.90 2.44
N LEU A 22 -2.11 3.23 1.81
CA LEU A 22 -1.82 3.39 0.38
C LEU A 22 -2.94 2.87 -0.51
N ALA A 23 -3.57 1.74 -0.15
CA ALA A 23 -4.74 1.25 -0.86
C ALA A 23 -5.91 2.25 -0.79
N ALA A 24 -6.17 2.84 0.39
CA ALA A 24 -7.19 3.88 0.54
C ALA A 24 -6.85 5.15 -0.26
N CYS A 25 -5.56 5.52 -0.34
CA CYS A 25 -5.11 6.61 -1.20
C CYS A 25 -5.40 6.31 -2.68
N ALA A 26 -5.11 5.09 -3.12
CA ALA A 26 -5.41 4.66 -4.49
C ALA A 26 -6.91 4.73 -4.80
N GLU A 27 -7.80 4.30 -3.89
CA GLU A 27 -9.25 4.44 -4.13
C GLU A 27 -9.68 5.90 -4.29
N ARG A 28 -9.16 6.80 -3.45
CA ARG A 28 -9.44 8.25 -3.56
C ARG A 28 -8.96 8.81 -4.90
N LEU A 29 -7.79 8.39 -5.37
CA LEU A 29 -7.26 8.80 -6.67
C LEU A 29 -8.09 8.25 -7.84
N ARG A 30 -8.65 7.04 -7.73
CA ARG A 30 -9.57 6.50 -8.75
C ARG A 30 -10.85 7.31 -8.84
N ALA A 31 -11.39 7.75 -7.70
CA ALA A 31 -12.55 8.64 -7.68
C ALA A 31 -12.24 9.96 -8.40
N ILE A 32 -11.09 10.57 -8.10
CA ILE A 32 -10.62 11.79 -8.78
C ILE A 32 -10.44 11.53 -10.29
N GLU A 33 -9.84 10.41 -10.69
CA GLU A 33 -9.68 10.05 -12.10
C GLU A 33 -11.03 9.94 -12.82
N ALA A 34 -12.03 9.34 -12.18
CA ALA A 34 -13.38 9.21 -12.72
C ALA A 34 -14.08 10.58 -12.86
N GLU A 35 -13.94 11.45 -11.87
CA GLU A 35 -14.46 12.83 -11.92
C GLU A 35 -13.80 13.63 -13.06
N LEU A 36 -12.48 13.52 -13.21
CA LEU A 36 -11.74 14.17 -14.29
C LEU A 36 -12.20 13.68 -15.67
N LYS A 37 -12.44 12.37 -15.83
CA LYS A 37 -12.97 11.78 -17.06
C LYS A 37 -14.39 12.27 -17.37
N ALA A 38 -15.25 12.39 -16.35
CA ALA A 38 -16.62 12.85 -16.50
C ALA A 38 -16.71 14.35 -16.83
N GLY A 39 -15.77 15.16 -16.31
CA GLY A 39 -15.73 16.61 -16.52
C GLY A 39 -15.31 17.06 -17.92
N GLY A 40 -14.80 16.17 -18.77
CA GLY A 40 -14.61 16.42 -20.21
C GLY A 40 -13.60 17.51 -20.59
N GLY A 41 -12.71 17.92 -19.68
CA GLY A 41 -11.77 19.02 -19.91
C GLY A 41 -10.40 18.85 -19.23
N ALA A 42 -10.10 17.67 -18.70
CA ALA A 42 -8.80 17.40 -18.08
C ALA A 42 -7.72 17.24 -19.17
N PRO A 43 -6.57 17.93 -19.05
CA PRO A 43 -5.44 17.70 -19.96
C PRO A 43 -4.90 16.28 -19.86
N ASP A 44 -4.43 15.72 -20.98
CA ASP A 44 -3.89 14.35 -21.04
C ASP A 44 -2.75 14.10 -20.04
N TRP A 45 -1.91 15.12 -19.78
CA TRP A 45 -0.82 15.02 -18.82
C TRP A 45 -1.33 14.80 -17.38
N LEU A 46 -2.51 15.33 -17.04
CA LEU A 46 -3.10 15.16 -15.71
C LEU A 46 -3.60 13.73 -15.54
N HIS A 47 -4.26 13.17 -16.56
CA HIS A 47 -4.65 11.76 -16.56
C HIS A 47 -3.45 10.83 -16.42
N ALA A 48 -2.40 11.04 -17.24
CA ALA A 48 -1.18 10.24 -17.16
C ALA A 48 -0.54 10.30 -15.76
N SER A 49 -0.51 11.49 -15.14
CA SER A 49 0.03 11.67 -13.79
C SER A 49 -0.77 10.94 -12.72
N VAL A 50 -2.10 11.02 -12.77
CA VAL A 50 -2.98 10.31 -11.83
C VAL A 50 -2.86 8.80 -12.00
N THR A 51 -2.85 8.29 -13.24
CA THR A 51 -2.66 6.87 -13.53
C THR A 51 -1.29 6.37 -13.03
N ALA A 52 -0.22 7.14 -13.23
CA ALA A 52 1.10 6.79 -12.72
C ALA A 52 1.13 6.73 -11.19
N HIS A 53 0.47 7.69 -10.52
CA HIS A 53 0.41 7.71 -9.06
C HIS A 53 -0.43 6.55 -8.50
N LEU A 54 -1.54 6.18 -9.17
CA LEU A 54 -2.32 5.00 -8.86
C LEU A 54 -1.49 3.72 -8.93
N ALA A 55 -0.72 3.55 -10.00
CA ALA A 55 0.15 2.39 -10.18
C ALA A 55 1.23 2.35 -9.08
N ALA A 56 1.82 3.49 -8.73
CA ALA A 56 2.81 3.60 -7.66
C ALA A 56 2.23 3.24 -6.29
N CYS A 57 1.04 3.75 -5.94
CA CYS A 57 0.36 3.40 -4.69
C CYS A 57 0.03 1.91 -4.62
N ALA A 58 -0.46 1.33 -5.72
CA ALA A 58 -0.79 -0.10 -5.79
C ALA A 58 0.46 -0.98 -5.63
N ALA A 59 1.56 -0.63 -6.30
CA ALA A 59 2.83 -1.35 -6.20
C ALA A 59 3.39 -1.27 -4.78
N ALA A 60 3.46 -0.07 -4.20
CA ALA A 60 3.96 0.12 -2.85
C ALA A 60 3.10 -0.60 -1.79
N ALA A 61 1.77 -0.60 -1.93
CA ALA A 61 0.89 -1.38 -1.05
C ALA A 61 1.18 -2.89 -1.12
N ALA A 62 1.37 -3.43 -2.33
CA ALA A 62 1.69 -4.84 -2.54
C ALA A 62 3.07 -5.22 -1.96
N ASP A 63 4.06 -4.34 -2.11
CA ASP A 63 5.40 -4.55 -1.57
C ASP A 63 5.39 -4.56 -0.03
N LEU A 64 4.68 -3.63 0.59
CA LEU A 64 4.54 -3.56 2.05
C LEU A 64 3.80 -4.78 2.60
N GLU A 65 2.72 -5.22 1.94
CA GLU A 65 1.99 -6.43 2.33
C GLU A 65 2.87 -7.68 2.20
N THR A 66 3.64 -7.78 1.11
CA THR A 66 4.61 -8.87 0.91
C THR A 66 5.68 -8.88 1.99
N ALA A 67 6.22 -7.70 2.34
CA ALA A 67 7.22 -7.56 3.40
C ALA A 67 6.63 -7.96 4.76
N ALA A 68 5.43 -7.50 5.09
CA ALA A 68 4.73 -7.88 6.32
C ALA A 68 4.52 -9.39 6.41
N GLN A 69 4.07 -10.04 5.34
CA GLN A 69 3.89 -11.50 5.30
C GLN A 69 5.20 -12.25 5.52
N ARG A 70 6.31 -11.77 4.95
CA ARG A 70 7.64 -12.37 5.16
C ARG A 70 8.08 -12.24 6.62
N LEU A 71 7.86 -11.08 7.24
CA LEU A 71 8.18 -10.86 8.65
C LEU A 71 7.33 -11.72 9.58
N SER A 72 6.01 -11.82 9.35
CA SER A 72 5.14 -12.71 10.12
C SER A 72 5.60 -14.17 10.00
N ARG A 73 5.86 -14.67 8.79
CA ARG A 73 6.36 -16.04 8.58
C ARG A 73 7.70 -16.30 9.26
N TYR A 74 8.58 -15.29 9.32
CA TYR A 74 9.83 -15.39 10.05
C TYR A 74 9.57 -15.49 11.57
N ALA A 75 8.74 -14.63 12.12
CA ALA A 75 8.37 -14.63 13.53
C ALA A 75 7.70 -15.95 13.97
N ASP A 76 6.84 -16.52 13.11
CA ASP A 76 6.19 -17.81 13.35
C ASP A 76 7.20 -18.95 13.43
N LYS A 77 8.20 -18.97 12.54
CA LYS A 77 9.28 -19.98 12.55
C LYS A 77 10.26 -19.79 13.71
N ALA A 78 10.44 -18.56 14.16
CA ALA A 78 11.36 -18.20 15.23
C ALA A 78 10.73 -18.34 16.63
N SER A 79 9.41 -18.50 16.74
CA SER A 79 8.71 -18.78 17.98
C SER A 79 8.64 -20.30 18.20
N PRO A 80 9.47 -20.89 19.10
CA PRO A 80 9.40 -22.31 19.41
C PRO A 80 8.10 -22.70 20.13
#